data_AF-A0A658KIB2-F1
#
_entry.id   AF-A0A658KIB2-F1
#
_cell.length_a   1.000
_cell.length_b   1.000
_cell.length_c   1.000
_cell.angle_alpha   90.00
_cell.angle_beta   90.00
_cell.angle_gamma   90.00
#
_symmetry.space_group_name_H-M   'P 1'
#
loop_
_entity.id
_entity.type
_entity.pdbx_description
1 polymer ?
#
loop_
_entity_poly.entity_id
_entity_poly.type
_entity_poly.pdbx_seq_one_letter_code
_entity_poly.pdbx_strand_id
1 'polypeptide(L)'
;MTAFIGPLSEYRVYLSLQGSALIKAVTALQQAIDAGDLSAAQAAYLPARTAYQRIAPAAQRLSELDNAINARADYYEKREQDPGFTGFHRIEYALFDQHSVEGLSPVAQRLQTDVTQLKQQLMAQSLAPEQLAAIATRTMRSLADVRSNGEEERYSHSDLNGFAANLDGTRKIVDLLRPLLTRSAADLLQKIDAAMADLDTTLDALSTTEGGMRPYDQMDETQRRQIAAKAGALADALNGIDAALGLSDL
;
A
#
# COMPACT_ATOMS: atom_id res chain seq x y z
N MET A 1 -24.18 13.70 -4.44
CA MET A 1 -22.89 14.30 -4.89
C MET A 1 -22.33 15.36 -3.93
N THR A 2 -23.07 16.38 -3.49
CA THR A 2 -22.53 17.46 -2.61
C THR A 2 -21.97 16.96 -1.28
N ALA A 3 -22.56 15.91 -0.70
CA ALA A 3 -22.10 15.28 0.54
C ALA A 3 -20.67 14.70 0.46
N PHE A 4 -20.14 14.46 -0.76
CA PHE A 4 -18.81 13.90 -0.99
C PHE A 4 -17.74 14.95 -1.24
N ILE A 5 -18.09 16.24 -1.39
CA ILE A 5 -17.12 17.31 -1.62
C ILE A 5 -16.10 17.38 -0.48
N GLY A 6 -16.58 17.30 0.77
CA GLY A 6 -15.73 17.29 1.97
C GLY A 6 -14.78 16.08 2.00
N PRO A 7 -15.31 14.84 2.01
CA PRO A 7 -14.50 13.61 1.98
C PRO A 7 -13.46 13.58 0.85
N LEU A 8 -13.83 13.98 -0.38
CA LEU A 8 -12.91 14.00 -1.51
C LEU A 8 -11.81 15.06 -1.36
N SER A 9 -12.14 16.25 -0.84
CA SER A 9 -11.16 17.31 -0.58
C SER A 9 -10.16 16.89 0.49
N GLU A 10 -10.64 16.29 1.57
CA GLU A 10 -9.79 15.77 2.64
C GLU A 10 -8.94 14.57 2.19
N TYR A 11 -9.46 13.72 1.30
CA TYR A 11 -8.67 12.65 0.69
C TYR A 11 -7.55 13.22 -0.19
N ARG A 12 -7.81 14.29 -0.95
CA ARG A 12 -6.78 14.98 -1.72
C ARG A 12 -5.68 15.56 -0.80
N VAL A 13 -6.06 16.15 0.34
CA VAL A 13 -5.08 16.60 1.36
C VAL A 13 -4.26 15.42 1.88
N TYR A 14 -4.90 14.30 2.21
CA TYR A 14 -4.23 13.09 2.63
C TYR A 14 -3.22 12.58 1.60
N LEU A 15 -3.61 12.45 0.33
CA LEU A 15 -2.72 12.02 -0.74
C LEU A 15 -1.53 12.98 -0.94
N SER A 16 -1.75 14.29 -0.78
CA SER A 16 -0.67 15.29 -0.84
C SER A 16 0.35 15.10 0.29
N LEU A 17 -0.13 14.89 1.52
CA LEU A 17 0.71 14.65 2.70
C LEU A 17 1.47 13.33 2.58
N GLN A 18 0.77 12.24 2.25
CA GLN A 18 1.41 10.92 2.07
C GLN A 18 2.38 10.91 0.90
N GLY A 19 2.06 11.55 -0.22
CA GLY A 19 2.99 11.70 -1.34
C GLY A 19 4.24 12.49 -0.94
N SER A 20 4.11 13.50 -0.07
CA SER A 20 5.29 14.22 0.47
C SER A 20 6.12 13.35 1.41
N ALA A 21 5.47 12.54 2.24
CA ALA A 21 6.14 11.59 3.13
C ALA A 21 6.88 10.50 2.32
N LEU A 22 6.26 9.98 1.25
CA LEU A 22 6.86 9.03 0.33
C LEU A 22 8.11 9.62 -0.33
N ILE A 23 8.01 10.82 -0.92
CA ILE A 23 9.15 11.52 -1.52
C ILE A 23 10.29 11.64 -0.52
N LYS A 24 10.01 12.07 0.72
CA LYS A 24 11.02 12.19 1.77
C LYS A 24 11.67 10.84 2.12
N ALA A 25 10.88 9.78 2.21
CA ALA A 25 11.40 8.45 2.55
C ALA A 25 12.24 7.84 1.42
N VAL A 26 11.81 8.01 0.15
CA VAL A 26 12.61 7.60 -1.03
C VAL A 26 13.89 8.41 -1.13
N THR A 27 13.87 9.70 -0.78
CA THR A 27 15.09 10.52 -0.74
C THR A 27 16.10 9.97 0.28
N ALA A 28 15.64 9.53 1.46
CA ALA A 28 16.52 8.91 2.45
C ALA A 28 17.10 7.57 1.95
N LEU A 29 16.28 6.75 1.30
CA LEU A 29 16.74 5.50 0.66
C LEU A 29 17.78 5.77 -0.43
N GLN A 30 17.52 6.74 -1.31
CA GLN A 30 18.46 7.14 -2.35
C GLN A 30 19.79 7.62 -1.74
N GLN A 31 19.75 8.46 -0.71
CA GLN A 31 20.96 8.95 -0.04
C GLN A 31 21.80 7.81 0.55
N ALA A 32 21.17 6.80 1.15
CA ALA A 32 21.87 5.65 1.69
C ALA A 32 22.54 4.79 0.58
N ILE A 33 21.83 4.59 -0.54
CA ILE A 33 22.37 3.92 -1.73
C ILE A 33 23.56 4.68 -2.31
N ASP A 34 23.42 6.00 -2.50
CA ASP A 34 24.47 6.85 -3.08
C ASP A 34 25.71 6.96 -2.16
N ALA A 35 25.52 6.81 -0.85
CA ALA A 35 26.61 6.73 0.13
C ALA A 35 27.35 5.39 0.12
N GLY A 36 26.84 4.39 -0.60
CA GLY A 36 27.41 3.03 -0.60
C GLY A 36 27.12 2.24 0.68
N ASP A 37 26.19 2.70 1.52
CA ASP A 37 25.91 2.08 2.83
C ASP A 37 24.74 1.08 2.71
N LEU A 38 25.08 -0.19 2.55
CA LEU A 38 24.12 -1.28 2.43
C LEU A 38 23.18 -1.38 3.65
N SER A 39 23.71 -1.24 4.86
CA SER A 39 22.93 -1.38 6.09
C SER A 39 21.92 -0.24 6.22
N ALA A 40 22.38 1.00 5.98
CA ALA A 40 21.49 2.15 5.96
C ALA A 40 20.45 2.05 4.84
N ALA A 41 20.81 1.52 3.67
CA ALA A 41 19.87 1.35 2.55
C ALA A 41 18.81 0.30 2.86
N GLN A 42 19.18 -0.86 3.44
CA GLN A 42 18.24 -1.87 3.91
C GLN A 42 17.28 -1.30 4.96
N ALA A 43 17.80 -0.54 5.94
CA ALA A 43 16.98 0.11 6.95
C ALA A 43 16.04 1.18 6.37
N ALA A 44 16.48 1.93 5.36
CA ALA A 44 15.68 2.96 4.70
C ALA A 44 14.65 2.42 3.71
N TYR A 45 14.83 1.19 3.20
CA TYR A 45 13.90 0.55 2.28
C TYR A 45 12.51 0.41 2.88
N LEU A 46 12.42 -0.11 4.11
CA LEU A 46 11.15 -0.42 4.75
C LEU A 46 10.26 0.81 5.01
N PRO A 47 10.76 1.94 5.56
CA PRO A 47 9.99 3.18 5.65
C PRO A 47 9.52 3.72 4.29
N ALA A 48 10.36 3.68 3.26
CA ALA A 48 10.00 4.12 1.91
C ALA A 48 8.90 3.25 1.32
N ARG A 49 9.02 1.94 1.48
CA ARG A 49 8.04 0.96 1.03
C ARG A 49 6.71 1.08 1.74
N THR A 50 6.73 1.24 3.06
CA THR A 50 5.55 1.47 3.89
C THR A 50 4.83 2.76 3.48
N ALA A 51 5.58 3.84 3.19
CA ALA A 51 4.99 5.09 2.72
C ALA A 51 4.28 4.92 1.37
N TYR A 52 4.83 4.12 0.46
CA TYR A 52 4.18 3.81 -0.82
C TYR A 52 2.90 3.00 -0.60
N GLN A 53 2.95 1.94 0.21
CA GLN A 53 1.81 1.04 0.44
C GLN A 53 0.58 1.76 1.04
N ARG A 54 0.76 2.85 1.79
CA ARG A 54 -0.36 3.68 2.27
C ARG A 54 -1.18 4.32 1.15
N ILE A 55 -0.56 4.60 0.00
CA ILE A 55 -1.20 5.25 -1.16
C ILE A 55 -1.21 4.38 -2.42
N ALA A 56 -0.65 3.18 -2.37
CA ALA A 56 -0.65 2.22 -3.48
C ALA A 56 -2.04 2.05 -4.13
N PRO A 57 -3.15 1.99 -3.37
CA PRO A 57 -4.47 1.86 -3.96
C PRO A 57 -4.87 3.04 -4.87
N ALA A 58 -4.40 4.25 -4.55
CA ALA A 58 -4.57 5.43 -5.40
C ALA A 58 -3.57 5.43 -6.57
N ALA A 59 -2.32 4.98 -6.33
CA ALA A 59 -1.27 4.89 -7.35
C ALA A 59 -1.61 3.91 -8.48
N GLN A 60 -2.24 2.77 -8.17
CA GLN A 60 -2.64 1.73 -9.13
C GLN A 60 -3.59 2.21 -10.23
N ARG A 61 -4.26 3.35 -10.05
CA ARG A 61 -5.05 4.02 -11.10
C ARG A 61 -4.19 4.58 -12.22
N LEU A 62 -2.89 4.75 -11.97
CA LEU A 62 -1.88 5.28 -12.88
C LEU A 62 -0.99 4.12 -13.31
N SER A 63 -1.55 3.14 -14.01
CA SER A 63 -0.94 1.81 -14.18
C SER A 63 0.49 1.83 -14.73
N GLU A 64 0.80 2.70 -15.70
CA GLU A 64 2.18 2.83 -16.20
C GLU A 64 3.16 3.29 -15.11
N LEU A 65 2.74 4.23 -14.28
CA LEU A 65 3.56 4.79 -13.21
C LEU A 65 3.66 3.84 -12.01
N ASP A 66 2.56 3.17 -11.65
CA ASP A 66 2.55 2.09 -10.65
C ASP A 66 3.48 0.95 -11.08
N ASN A 67 3.48 0.56 -12.35
CA ASN A 67 4.42 -0.45 -12.87
C ASN A 67 5.88 0.01 -12.77
N ALA A 68 6.19 1.26 -13.11
CA ALA A 68 7.56 1.78 -13.00
C ALA A 68 8.07 1.79 -11.54
N ILE A 69 7.18 2.01 -10.57
CA ILE A 69 7.49 2.12 -9.15
C ILE A 69 7.48 0.76 -8.44
N ASN A 70 6.52 -0.11 -8.76
CA ASN A 70 6.12 -1.26 -7.92
C ASN A 70 5.96 -2.58 -8.69
N ALA A 71 6.31 -2.66 -9.98
CA ALA A 71 6.27 -3.96 -10.66
C ALA A 71 7.30 -4.92 -10.05
N ARG A 72 6.86 -6.15 -9.79
CA ARG A 72 7.71 -7.25 -9.34
C ARG A 72 8.45 -7.88 -10.51
N ALA A 73 9.50 -8.64 -10.21
CA ALA A 73 10.30 -9.31 -11.24
C ALA A 73 9.44 -10.24 -12.12
N ASP A 74 8.45 -10.93 -11.57
CA ASP A 74 7.59 -11.85 -12.33
C ASP A 74 6.64 -11.19 -13.34
N TYR A 75 6.53 -9.85 -13.32
CA TYR A 75 5.88 -9.07 -14.38
C TYR A 75 6.69 -9.07 -15.68
N TYR A 76 8.01 -9.26 -15.60
CA TYR A 76 8.94 -9.15 -16.72
C TYR A 76 9.34 -10.52 -17.27
N GLU A 77 9.48 -10.63 -18.59
CA GLU A 77 9.87 -11.89 -19.27
C GLU A 77 11.23 -12.40 -18.76
N LYS A 78 12.20 -11.49 -18.59
CA LYS A 78 13.55 -11.82 -18.11
C LYS A 78 13.71 -11.68 -16.59
N ARG A 79 12.60 -11.47 -15.88
CA ARG A 79 12.55 -11.33 -14.42
C ARG A 79 13.58 -10.33 -13.88
N GLU A 80 14.40 -10.72 -12.91
CA GLU A 80 15.41 -9.88 -12.28
C GLU A 80 16.49 -9.39 -13.26
N GLN A 81 16.65 -10.07 -14.39
CA GLN A 81 17.59 -9.73 -15.46
C GLN A 81 16.98 -8.83 -16.54
N ASP A 82 15.70 -8.46 -16.41
CA ASP A 82 15.06 -7.58 -17.38
C ASP A 82 15.57 -6.13 -17.25
N PRO A 83 16.00 -5.49 -18.34
CA PRO A 83 16.43 -4.08 -18.29
C PRO A 83 15.30 -3.12 -17.90
N GLY A 84 14.04 -3.53 -18.07
CA GLY A 84 12.86 -2.81 -17.62
C GLY A 84 12.57 -2.95 -16.13
N PHE A 85 13.20 -3.91 -15.42
CA PHE A 85 12.97 -4.13 -14.00
C PHE A 85 13.59 -3.01 -13.16
N THR A 86 12.75 -2.06 -12.74
CA THR A 86 13.14 -0.89 -11.93
C THR A 86 12.29 -0.76 -10.66
N GLY A 87 12.35 0.40 -9.99
CA GLY A 87 11.49 0.70 -8.86
C GLY A 87 11.88 -0.02 -7.57
N PHE A 88 10.92 -0.14 -6.65
CA PHE A 88 11.13 -0.70 -5.31
C PHE A 88 11.66 -2.12 -5.35
N HIS A 89 11.07 -3.02 -6.15
CA HIS A 89 11.48 -4.43 -6.12
C HIS A 89 12.83 -4.69 -6.78
N ARG A 90 13.28 -3.83 -7.71
CA ARG A 90 14.66 -3.90 -8.23
C ARG A 90 15.68 -3.51 -7.16
N ILE A 91 15.36 -2.51 -6.36
CA ILE A 91 16.17 -2.10 -5.20
C ILE A 91 16.14 -3.19 -4.14
N GLU A 92 14.97 -3.72 -3.81
CA GLU A 92 14.78 -4.82 -2.86
C GLU A 92 15.67 -6.02 -3.21
N TYR A 93 15.62 -6.46 -4.47
CA TYR A 93 16.44 -7.57 -4.96
C TYR A 93 17.93 -7.34 -4.72
N ALA A 94 18.45 -6.16 -5.08
CA ALA A 94 19.86 -5.87 -4.85
C ALA A 94 20.23 -5.80 -3.37
N LEU A 95 19.39 -5.16 -2.54
CA LEU A 95 19.70 -4.93 -1.14
C LEU A 95 19.62 -6.22 -0.32
N PHE A 96 18.62 -7.07 -0.56
CA PHE A 96 18.31 -8.20 0.32
C PHE A 96 18.73 -9.57 -0.24
N ASP A 97 18.73 -9.75 -1.56
CA ASP A 97 19.25 -10.99 -2.18
C ASP A 97 20.73 -10.85 -2.55
N GLN A 98 21.07 -9.81 -3.32
CA GLN A 98 22.45 -9.62 -3.80
C GLN A 98 23.39 -8.98 -2.75
N HIS A 99 22.84 -8.46 -1.65
CA HIS A 99 23.58 -7.77 -0.59
C HIS A 99 24.50 -6.67 -1.14
N SER A 100 24.00 -5.88 -2.10
CA SER A 100 24.78 -4.87 -2.81
C SER A 100 23.98 -3.61 -3.09
N VAL A 101 24.70 -2.48 -3.15
CA VAL A 101 24.20 -1.18 -3.62
C VAL A 101 24.77 -0.81 -4.99
N GLU A 102 25.61 -1.68 -5.56
CA GLU A 102 26.26 -1.45 -6.85
C GLU A 102 25.22 -1.29 -7.97
N GLY A 103 25.37 -0.22 -8.76
CA GLY A 103 24.48 0.07 -9.89
C GLY A 103 23.07 0.52 -9.49
N LEU A 104 22.78 0.73 -8.19
CA LEU A 104 21.44 1.16 -7.76
C LEU A 104 21.19 2.66 -7.84
N SER A 105 22.22 3.51 -7.86
CA SER A 105 22.04 4.98 -7.91
C SER A 105 21.10 5.44 -9.05
N PRO A 106 21.24 4.96 -10.31
CA PRO A 106 20.29 5.32 -11.37
C PRO A 106 18.86 4.80 -11.12
N VAL A 107 18.71 3.64 -10.48
CA VAL A 107 17.39 3.06 -10.15
C VAL A 107 16.71 3.88 -9.05
N ALA A 108 17.45 4.25 -8.01
CA ALA A 108 16.96 5.08 -6.91
C ALA A 108 16.60 6.50 -7.39
N GLN A 109 17.43 7.10 -8.25
CA GLN A 109 17.13 8.39 -8.87
C GLN A 109 15.84 8.34 -9.71
N ARG A 110 15.68 7.30 -10.53
CA ARG A 110 14.44 7.10 -11.30
C ARG A 110 13.24 6.94 -10.38
N LEU A 111 13.34 6.10 -9.33
CA LEU A 111 12.27 5.94 -8.36
C LEU A 111 11.88 7.27 -7.70
N GLN A 112 12.86 8.11 -7.35
CA GLN A 112 12.62 9.45 -6.79
C GLN A 112 11.86 10.36 -7.76
N THR A 113 12.20 10.32 -9.05
CA THR A 113 11.44 11.01 -10.11
C THR A 113 10.02 10.47 -10.21
N ASP A 114 9.85 9.15 -10.27
CA ASP A 114 8.56 8.50 -10.47
C ASP A 114 7.60 8.77 -9.29
N VAL A 115 8.07 8.71 -8.03
CA VAL A 115 7.21 9.05 -6.87
C VAL A 115 6.87 10.54 -6.79
N THR A 116 7.73 11.41 -7.34
CA THR A 116 7.42 12.84 -7.45
C THR A 116 6.34 13.08 -8.50
N GLN A 117 6.44 12.43 -9.65
CA GLN A 117 5.42 12.45 -10.69
C GLN A 117 4.11 11.84 -10.18
N LEU A 118 4.17 10.79 -9.37
CA LEU A 118 2.99 10.14 -8.78
C LEU A 118 2.19 11.14 -7.95
N LYS A 119 2.86 11.87 -7.05
CA LYS A 119 2.20 12.93 -6.27
C LYS A 119 1.55 13.98 -7.16
N GLN A 120 2.23 14.43 -8.21
CA GLN A 120 1.69 15.44 -9.13
C GLN A 120 0.44 14.93 -9.87
N GLN A 121 0.49 13.70 -10.40
CA GLN A 121 -0.62 13.08 -11.13
C GLN A 121 -1.82 12.82 -10.21
N LEU A 122 -1.59 12.33 -8.99
CA LEU A 122 -2.65 12.14 -7.99
C LEU A 122 -3.33 13.47 -7.60
N MET A 123 -2.60 14.59 -7.64
CA MET A 123 -3.16 15.92 -7.39
C MET A 123 -3.86 16.53 -8.61
N ALA A 124 -3.49 16.12 -9.82
CA ALA A 124 -4.09 16.58 -11.05
C ALA A 124 -5.42 15.87 -11.36
N GLN A 125 -5.54 14.60 -10.98
CA GLN A 125 -6.72 13.79 -11.28
C GLN A 125 -7.79 13.90 -10.20
N SER A 126 -9.03 14.11 -10.62
CA SER A 126 -10.18 13.96 -9.73
C SER A 126 -10.41 12.49 -9.39
N LEU A 127 -11.01 12.26 -8.24
CA LEU A 127 -11.51 10.96 -7.81
C LEU A 127 -13.02 11.09 -7.73
N ALA A 128 -13.74 10.22 -8.43
CA ALA A 128 -15.18 10.16 -8.32
C ALA A 128 -15.58 9.51 -6.97
N PRO A 129 -16.71 9.89 -6.35
CA PRO A 129 -17.14 9.35 -5.05
C PRO A 129 -17.09 7.83 -4.93
N GLU A 130 -17.62 7.12 -5.92
CA GLU A 130 -17.68 5.66 -6.01
C GLU A 130 -16.29 5.02 -6.05
N GLN A 131 -15.30 5.73 -6.60
CA GLN A 131 -13.94 5.22 -6.63
C GLN A 131 -13.30 5.20 -5.24
N LEU A 132 -13.73 6.05 -4.29
CA LEU A 132 -13.14 6.10 -2.96
C LEU A 132 -13.35 4.79 -2.19
N ALA A 133 -14.59 4.29 -2.13
CA ALA A 133 -14.92 3.02 -1.48
C ALA A 133 -14.41 1.81 -2.28
N ALA A 134 -14.50 1.87 -3.61
CA ALA A 134 -14.05 0.79 -4.48
C ALA A 134 -12.54 0.54 -4.37
N ILE A 135 -11.72 1.59 -4.19
CA ILE A 135 -10.28 1.47 -3.98
C ILE A 135 -9.98 0.69 -2.69
N ALA A 136 -10.57 1.08 -1.56
CA ALA A 136 -10.41 0.38 -0.29
C ALA A 136 -10.84 -1.10 -0.37
N THR A 137 -11.99 -1.35 -0.98
CA THR A 137 -12.54 -2.70 -1.18
C THR A 137 -11.60 -3.57 -2.01
N ARG A 138 -11.11 -3.06 -3.15
CA ARG A 138 -10.17 -3.79 -4.01
C ARG A 138 -8.84 -4.08 -3.31
N THR A 139 -8.34 -3.17 -2.49
CA THR A 139 -7.08 -3.40 -1.75
C THR A 139 -7.22 -4.54 -0.76
N MET A 140 -8.29 -4.55 0.05
CA MET A 140 -8.52 -5.63 1.02
C MET A 140 -8.86 -6.95 0.33
N ARG A 141 -9.57 -6.92 -0.81
CA ARG A 141 -9.81 -8.12 -1.63
C ARG A 141 -8.52 -8.67 -2.22
N SER A 142 -7.67 -7.82 -2.78
CA SER A 142 -6.37 -8.21 -3.33
C SER A 142 -5.46 -8.80 -2.25
N LEU A 143 -5.50 -8.25 -1.03
CA LEU A 143 -4.82 -8.83 0.12
C LEU A 143 -5.33 -10.24 0.43
N ALA A 144 -6.66 -10.42 0.46
CA ALA A 144 -7.28 -11.71 0.73
C ALA A 144 -6.90 -12.77 -0.32
N ASP A 145 -7.10 -12.46 -1.59
CA ASP A 145 -7.14 -13.46 -2.66
C ASP A 145 -5.77 -13.76 -3.27
N VAL A 146 -4.85 -12.79 -3.22
CA VAL A 146 -3.57 -12.87 -3.95
C VAL A 146 -2.39 -12.64 -3.02
N ARG A 147 -2.35 -11.49 -2.33
CA ARG A 147 -1.11 -11.03 -1.69
C ARG A 147 -0.79 -11.76 -0.38
N SER A 148 -1.77 -12.39 0.25
CA SER A 148 -1.59 -13.29 1.40
C SER A 148 -0.68 -14.51 1.12
N ASN A 149 -0.25 -14.72 -0.13
CA ASN A 149 0.75 -15.72 -0.46
C ASN A 149 2.21 -15.26 -0.19
N GLY A 150 2.44 -13.96 0.06
CA GLY A 150 3.77 -13.42 0.38
C GLY A 150 4.65 -13.18 -0.84
N GLU A 151 4.02 -12.90 -1.99
CA GLU A 151 4.73 -12.71 -3.24
C GLU A 151 5.18 -11.27 -3.47
N GLU A 152 4.77 -10.31 -2.63
CA GLU A 152 5.08 -8.90 -2.84
C GLU A 152 6.54 -8.61 -2.47
N GLU A 153 6.96 -9.00 -1.28
CA GLU A 153 8.31 -8.72 -0.75
C GLU A 153 9.16 -10.00 -0.70
N ARG A 154 9.50 -10.53 -1.88
CA ARG A 154 10.14 -11.85 -2.01
C ARG A 154 11.55 -11.93 -1.44
N TYR A 155 12.21 -10.78 -1.26
CA TYR A 155 13.61 -10.74 -0.81
C TYR A 155 13.72 -10.15 0.59
N SER A 156 12.95 -9.09 0.89
CA SER A 156 12.95 -8.44 2.20
C SER A 156 12.00 -9.10 3.21
N HIS A 157 11.04 -9.91 2.73
CA HIS A 157 10.01 -10.57 3.53
C HIS A 157 9.20 -9.58 4.39
N SER A 158 9.04 -8.35 3.91
CA SER A 158 8.39 -7.25 4.65
C SER A 158 6.89 -7.09 4.35
N ASP A 159 6.23 -8.11 3.80
CA ASP A 159 4.82 -8.05 3.35
C ASP A 159 3.86 -7.56 4.45
N LEU A 160 4.07 -7.97 5.72
CA LEU A 160 3.21 -7.55 6.84
C LEU A 160 3.19 -6.03 7.02
N ASN A 161 4.32 -5.34 6.82
CA ASN A 161 4.39 -3.89 6.87
C ASN A 161 3.56 -3.26 5.76
N GLY A 162 3.60 -3.86 4.57
CA GLY A 162 2.75 -3.45 3.46
C GLY A 162 1.27 -3.63 3.76
N PHE A 163 0.89 -4.76 4.37
CA PHE A 163 -0.50 -5.04 4.74
C PHE A 163 -1.03 -4.07 5.79
N ALA A 164 -0.24 -3.79 6.84
CA ALA A 164 -0.57 -2.78 7.84
C ALA A 164 -0.71 -1.39 7.21
N ALA A 165 0.18 -1.00 6.30
CA ALA A 165 0.09 0.27 5.58
C ALA A 165 -1.15 0.34 4.66
N ASN A 166 -1.55 -0.76 4.03
CA ASN A 166 -2.79 -0.81 3.25
C ASN A 166 -4.03 -0.69 4.14
N LEU A 167 -4.00 -1.28 5.33
CA LEU A 167 -5.06 -1.12 6.33
C LEU A 167 -5.14 0.33 6.82
N ASP A 168 -4.01 1.00 7.05
CA ASP A 168 -3.98 2.44 7.37
C ASP A 168 -4.65 3.30 6.28
N GLY A 169 -4.33 3.04 5.01
CA GLY A 169 -4.94 3.74 3.87
C GLY A 169 -6.45 3.49 3.77
N THR A 170 -6.86 2.25 4.03
CA THR A 170 -8.27 1.83 4.09
C THR A 170 -9.01 2.53 5.23
N ARG A 171 -8.42 2.56 6.43
CA ARG A 171 -8.98 3.24 7.61
C ARG A 171 -9.21 4.72 7.34
N LYS A 172 -8.26 5.40 6.68
CA LYS A 172 -8.44 6.80 6.29
C LYS A 172 -9.67 7.00 5.42
N ILE A 173 -9.90 6.13 4.43
CA ILE A 173 -11.08 6.21 3.56
C ILE A 173 -12.37 6.04 4.39
N VAL A 174 -12.41 5.03 5.27
CA VAL A 174 -13.57 4.80 6.15
C VAL A 174 -13.82 6.01 7.04
N ASP A 175 -12.80 6.62 7.64
CA ASP A 175 -12.95 7.80 8.50
C ASP A 175 -13.50 9.01 7.74
N LEU A 176 -13.14 9.19 6.47
CA LEU A 176 -13.68 10.26 5.63
C LEU A 176 -15.16 10.04 5.31
N LEU A 177 -15.59 8.78 5.17
CA LEU A 177 -16.98 8.41 4.89
C LEU A 177 -17.83 8.23 6.15
N ARG A 178 -17.19 8.10 7.32
CA ARG A 178 -17.84 7.83 8.61
C ARG A 178 -19.00 8.78 8.91
N PRO A 179 -18.91 10.12 8.74
CA PRO A 179 -20.05 11.00 9.00
C PRO A 179 -21.28 10.73 8.13
N LEU A 180 -21.08 10.22 6.91
CA LEU A 180 -22.17 9.84 6.01
C LEU A 180 -22.76 8.48 6.40
N LEU A 181 -21.90 7.51 6.70
CA LEU A 181 -22.28 6.16 7.13
C LEU A 181 -22.99 6.17 8.48
N THR A 182 -22.58 7.00 9.44
CA THR A 182 -23.28 7.14 10.74
C THR A 182 -24.74 7.55 10.56
N ARG A 183 -25.06 8.36 9.54
CA ARG A 183 -26.43 8.85 9.30
C ARG A 183 -27.29 7.86 8.51
N SER A 184 -26.67 7.12 7.59
CA SER A 184 -27.38 6.32 6.58
C SER A 184 -27.30 4.81 6.81
N ALA A 185 -26.24 4.34 7.45
CA ALA A 185 -25.93 2.91 7.60
C ALA A 185 -25.05 2.63 8.83
N ALA A 186 -25.52 2.99 10.02
CA ALA A 186 -24.78 2.82 11.28
C ALA A 186 -24.39 1.35 11.54
N ASP A 187 -25.29 0.40 11.26
CA ASP A 187 -25.01 -1.04 11.41
C ASP A 187 -23.90 -1.52 10.47
N LEU A 188 -23.84 -0.97 9.25
CA LEU A 188 -22.75 -1.27 8.31
C LEU A 188 -21.43 -0.70 8.83
N LEU A 189 -21.44 0.53 9.33
CA LEU A 189 -20.24 1.15 9.92
C LEU A 189 -19.69 0.32 11.09
N GLN A 190 -20.55 -0.19 11.97
CA GLN A 190 -20.14 -1.09 13.06
C GLN A 190 -19.49 -2.37 12.54
N LYS A 191 -20.03 -2.97 11.48
CA LYS A 191 -19.43 -4.16 10.85
C LYS A 191 -18.06 -3.86 10.25
N ILE A 192 -17.90 -2.71 9.59
CA ILE A 192 -16.62 -2.26 9.03
C ILE A 192 -15.61 -2.05 10.16
N ASP A 193 -15.98 -1.37 11.23
CA ASP A 193 -15.10 -1.12 12.38
C ASP A 193 -14.65 -2.43 13.04
N ALA A 194 -15.57 -3.38 13.25
CA ALA A 194 -15.24 -4.69 13.78
C ALA A 194 -14.29 -5.47 12.87
N ALA A 195 -14.55 -5.49 11.56
CA ALA A 195 -13.70 -6.19 10.59
C ALA A 195 -12.30 -5.55 10.48
N MET A 196 -12.20 -4.22 10.54
CA MET A 196 -10.91 -3.52 10.60
C MET A 196 -10.15 -3.87 11.87
N ALA A 197 -10.80 -3.83 13.04
CA ALA A 197 -10.17 -4.16 14.31
C ALA A 197 -9.70 -5.62 14.37
N ASP A 198 -10.47 -6.54 13.80
CA ASP A 198 -10.09 -7.95 13.70
C ASP A 198 -8.83 -8.14 12.84
N LEU A 199 -8.73 -7.47 11.69
CA LEU A 199 -7.54 -7.54 10.85
C LEU A 199 -6.34 -6.87 11.52
N ASP A 200 -6.53 -5.71 12.14
CA ASP A 200 -5.51 -4.98 12.89
C ASP A 200 -4.93 -5.86 14.02
N THR A 201 -5.80 -6.45 14.84
CA THR A 201 -5.40 -7.39 15.90
C THR A 201 -4.66 -8.60 15.35
N THR A 202 -5.09 -9.11 14.19
CA THR A 202 -4.44 -10.24 13.53
C THR A 202 -3.03 -9.88 13.08
N LEU A 203 -2.82 -8.69 12.50
CA LEU A 203 -1.49 -8.23 12.07
C LEU A 203 -0.60 -7.89 13.27
N ASP A 204 -1.14 -7.22 14.29
CA ASP A 204 -0.41 -6.83 15.50
C ASP A 204 0.13 -8.05 16.27
N ALA A 205 -0.64 -9.14 16.32
CA ALA A 205 -0.21 -10.41 16.90
C ALA A 205 1.00 -11.04 16.18
N LEU A 206 1.36 -10.54 14.99
CA LEU A 206 2.53 -10.97 14.22
C LEU A 206 3.71 -10.00 14.38
N SER A 207 3.62 -9.02 15.27
CA SER A 207 4.72 -8.12 15.60
C SER A 207 5.87 -8.84 16.33
N THR A 208 7.08 -8.27 16.25
CA THR A 208 8.25 -8.71 17.00
C THR A 208 8.26 -8.09 18.40
N THR A 209 8.99 -8.71 19.33
CA THR A 209 9.17 -8.19 20.70
C THR A 209 9.97 -6.88 20.75
N GLU A 210 10.73 -6.57 19.70
CA GLU A 210 11.62 -5.42 19.60
C GLU A 210 10.96 -4.20 18.92
N GLY A 211 9.71 -4.35 18.48
CA GLY A 211 9.01 -3.35 17.68
C GLY A 211 9.32 -3.54 16.20
N GLY A 212 8.32 -3.96 15.43
CA GLY A 212 8.45 -4.34 14.01
C GLY A 212 7.54 -5.52 13.70
N MET A 213 7.46 -5.93 12.44
CA MET A 213 6.70 -7.12 12.03
C MET A 213 7.63 -8.31 11.81
N ARG A 214 7.16 -9.52 12.07
CA ARG A 214 7.90 -10.73 11.72
C ARG A 214 8.09 -10.86 10.20
N PRO A 215 9.24 -11.36 9.72
CA PRO A 215 9.42 -11.68 8.31
C PRO A 215 8.34 -12.64 7.79
N TYR A 216 7.81 -12.39 6.60
CA TYR A 216 6.66 -13.12 6.07
C TYR A 216 6.95 -14.58 5.72
N ASP A 217 8.20 -14.91 5.40
CA ASP A 217 8.69 -16.27 5.19
C ASP A 217 8.59 -17.14 6.47
N GLN A 218 8.50 -16.52 7.65
CA GLN A 218 8.27 -17.20 8.93
C GLN A 218 6.78 -17.46 9.22
N MET A 219 5.86 -16.98 8.37
CA MET A 219 4.43 -17.19 8.57
C MET A 219 4.01 -18.57 8.10
N ASP A 220 3.38 -19.33 9.00
CA ASP A 220 2.77 -20.61 8.64
C ASP A 220 1.50 -20.42 7.80
N GLU A 221 1.07 -21.50 7.15
CA GLU A 221 -0.11 -21.48 6.27
C GLU A 221 -1.40 -21.07 7.00
N THR A 222 -1.50 -21.37 8.30
CA THR A 222 -2.68 -21.00 9.11
C THR A 222 -2.71 -19.50 9.36
N GLN A 223 -1.58 -18.89 9.70
CA GLN A 223 -1.43 -17.44 9.86
C GLN A 223 -1.76 -16.72 8.54
N ARG A 224 -1.22 -17.21 7.41
CA ARG A 224 -1.52 -16.65 6.08
C ARG A 224 -3.01 -16.72 5.75
N ARG A 225 -3.66 -17.87 5.99
CA ARG A 225 -5.12 -18.03 5.83
C ARG A 225 -5.93 -17.13 6.75
N GLN A 226 -5.47 -16.89 7.98
CA GLN A 226 -6.15 -15.99 8.90
C GLN A 226 -6.09 -14.54 8.42
N ILE A 227 -4.92 -14.06 7.96
CA ILE A 227 -4.79 -12.74 7.33
C ILE A 227 -5.75 -12.64 6.14
N ALA A 228 -5.73 -13.64 5.26
CA ALA A 228 -6.58 -13.66 4.07
C ALA A 228 -8.07 -13.59 4.41
N ALA A 229 -8.52 -14.41 5.37
CA ALA A 229 -9.91 -14.45 5.80
C ALA A 229 -10.36 -13.12 6.44
N LYS A 230 -9.52 -12.49 7.27
CA LYS A 230 -9.85 -11.20 7.90
C LYS A 230 -9.85 -10.05 6.89
N ALA A 231 -8.91 -10.03 5.95
CA ALA A 231 -8.91 -9.08 4.85
C ALA A 231 -10.15 -9.26 3.94
N GLY A 232 -10.54 -10.51 3.66
CA GLY A 232 -11.74 -10.82 2.89
C GLY A 232 -13.02 -10.35 3.58
N ALA A 233 -13.16 -10.60 4.88
CA ALA A 233 -14.29 -10.13 5.67
C ALA A 233 -14.39 -8.59 5.69
N LEU A 234 -13.25 -7.89 5.80
CA LEU A 234 -13.23 -6.44 5.68
C LEU A 234 -13.62 -5.98 4.27
N ALA A 235 -13.12 -6.63 3.22
CA ALA A 235 -13.51 -6.33 1.84
C ALA A 235 -15.02 -6.53 1.61
N ASP A 236 -15.61 -7.60 2.15
CA ASP A 236 -17.06 -7.87 2.09
C ASP A 236 -17.87 -6.76 2.78
N ALA A 237 -17.41 -6.31 3.96
CA ALA A 237 -18.05 -5.21 4.67
C ALA A 237 -17.94 -3.88 3.91
N LEU A 238 -16.76 -3.56 3.37
CA LEU A 238 -16.54 -2.34 2.57
C LEU A 238 -17.39 -2.30 1.30
N ASN A 239 -17.65 -3.45 0.68
CA ASN A 239 -18.50 -3.55 -0.52
C ASN A 239 -19.94 -3.06 -0.28
N GLY A 240 -20.40 -3.03 0.98
CA GLY A 240 -21.72 -2.47 1.32
C GLY A 240 -21.81 -0.94 1.25
N ILE A 241 -20.69 -0.22 1.19
CA ILE A 241 -20.66 1.25 1.24
C ILE A 241 -21.39 1.87 0.05
N ASP A 242 -21.18 1.34 -1.16
CA ASP A 242 -21.75 1.94 -2.36
C ASP A 242 -23.28 1.93 -2.33
N ALA A 243 -23.88 0.79 -1.96
CA ALA A 243 -25.32 0.68 -1.79
C ALA A 243 -25.83 1.57 -0.64
N ALA A 244 -25.12 1.61 0.49
CA ALA A 244 -25.50 2.41 1.65
C ALA A 244 -25.49 3.92 1.38
N LEU A 245 -24.61 4.39 0.50
CA LEU A 245 -24.47 5.80 0.16
C LEU A 245 -25.10 6.19 -1.18
N GLY A 246 -25.78 5.25 -1.86
CA GLY A 246 -26.43 5.49 -3.15
C GLY A 246 -25.45 5.80 -4.28
N LEU A 247 -24.29 5.15 -4.28
CA LEU A 247 -23.23 5.28 -5.29
C LEU A 247 -23.38 4.29 -6.45
N SER A 248 -24.14 3.22 -6.28
CA SER A 248 -24.32 2.16 -7.27
C SER A 248 -25.15 2.57 -8.50
N ASP A 249 -25.85 3.70 -8.44
CA ASP A 249 -26.77 4.21 -9.47
C ASP A 249 -26.25 5.49 -10.17
N LEU A 250 -24.96 5.84 -9.97
CA LEU A 250 -24.29 7.01 -10.58
C LEU A 250 -23.50 6.61 -11.83
#